data_AF-A0A661CJA1-F1
#
_entry.id   AF-A0A661CJA1-F1
#
_cell.length_a   1.000
_cell.length_b   1.000
_cell.length_c   1.000
_cell.angle_alpha   90.00
_cell.angle_beta   90.00
_cell.angle_gamma   90.00
#
_symmetry.space_group_name_H-M   'P 1'
#
loop_
_entity.id
_entity.type
_entity.pdbx_description
1 polymer ?
#
loop_
_entity_poly.entity_id
_entity_poly.type
_entity_poly.pdbx_seq_one_letter_code
_entity_poly.pdbx_strand_id
1 'polypeptide(L)'
;MIFTAIKNEWYLFICELKSKKPYEAEYVLQFRNTHVFIKFIGAILEEFYGVNLIENGSVRYILFDKQQSNRYNNTTLKNPKIEPEPIVSDNKTFLVYKVHHFDAYEFINSCYAQR
;
A
#
# COMPACT_ATOMS: atom_id res chain seq x y z
N MET A 1 -7.75 -4.11 3.69
CA MET A 1 -6.46 -4.43 4.33
C MET A 1 -6.15 -5.89 4.09
N ILE A 2 -4.92 -6.22 3.73
CA ILE A 2 -4.50 -7.60 3.43
C ILE A 2 -3.22 -7.88 4.22
N PHE A 3 -3.25 -8.95 5.02
CA PHE A 3 -2.09 -9.50 5.70
C PHE A 3 -1.61 -10.71 4.90
N THR A 4 -0.33 -10.76 4.55
CA THR A 4 0.22 -11.90 3.82
C THR A 4 1.68 -12.11 4.16
N ALA A 5 2.17 -13.33 3.99
CA ALA A 5 3.58 -13.65 4.04
C ALA A 5 4.03 -14.12 2.66
N ILE A 6 5.09 -13.52 2.11
CA ILE A 6 5.65 -13.88 0.81
C ILE A 6 7.15 -14.08 1.00
N LYS A 7 7.67 -15.26 0.65
CA LYS A 7 9.10 -15.62 0.81
C LYS A 7 9.65 -15.31 2.22
N ASN A 8 8.87 -15.63 3.25
CA ASN A 8 9.17 -15.39 4.68
C ASN A 8 9.22 -13.92 5.12
N GLU A 9 8.81 -12.98 4.26
CA GLU A 9 8.62 -11.59 4.66
C GLU A 9 7.13 -11.29 4.89
N TRP A 10 6.83 -10.58 5.97
CA TRP A 10 5.48 -10.16 6.31
C TRP A 10 5.13 -8.87 5.58
N TYR A 11 3.98 -8.86 4.91
CA TYR A 11 3.47 -7.70 4.23
C TYR A 11 2.10 -7.32 4.76
N LEU A 12 1.91 -6.02 4.92
CA LEU A 12 0.65 -5.41 5.23
C LEU A 12 0.26 -4.42 4.13
N PHE A 13 -0.75 -4.79 3.36
CA PHE A 13 -1.29 -3.95 2.30
C PHE A 13 -2.53 -3.19 2.79
N ILE A 14 -2.44 -1.87 2.71
CA ILE A 14 -3.52 -0.95 3.05
C ILE A 14 -4.14 -0.50 1.74
N CYS A 15 -5.24 -1.14 1.37
CA CYS A 15 -5.97 -0.88 0.14
C CYS A 15 -7.10 0.11 0.41
N GLU A 16 -7.03 1.28 -0.18
CA GLU A 16 -8.05 2.33 -0.03
C GLU A 16 -8.64 2.72 -1.39
N LEU A 17 -9.96 2.85 -1.46
CA LEU A 17 -10.69 3.24 -2.67
C LEU A 17 -10.93 4.76 -2.67
N LYS A 18 -10.46 5.49 -3.70
CA LYS A 18 -10.66 6.95 -3.79
C LYS A 18 -11.51 7.41 -4.96
N SER A 19 -12.19 8.54 -4.72
CA SER A 19 -13.02 9.31 -5.65
C SER A 19 -12.18 9.98 -6.75
N LYS A 20 -12.87 10.53 -7.77
CA LYS A 20 -12.38 11.05 -9.07
C LYS A 20 -11.05 11.81 -9.10
N LYS A 21 -10.63 12.44 -7.99
CA LYS A 21 -9.31 13.06 -7.78
C LYS A 21 -9.00 13.04 -6.27
N PRO A 22 -8.11 12.17 -5.78
CA PRO A 22 -7.77 12.16 -4.37
C PRO A 22 -6.98 13.41 -3.98
N TYR A 23 -7.55 14.26 -3.13
CA TYR A 23 -6.78 15.32 -2.45
C TYR A 23 -5.83 14.69 -1.42
N GLU A 24 -4.61 15.23 -1.34
CA GLU A 24 -3.55 14.73 -0.47
C GLU A 24 -3.94 14.67 1.00
N ALA A 25 -4.46 15.77 1.52
CA ALA A 25 -4.88 15.87 2.91
C ALA A 25 -5.87 14.77 3.33
N GLU A 26 -6.79 14.39 2.44
CA GLU A 26 -7.79 13.37 2.75
C GLU A 26 -7.20 11.96 2.85
N TYR A 27 -6.29 11.57 1.94
CA TYR A 27 -5.68 10.24 2.05
C TYR A 27 -4.63 10.20 3.16
N VAL A 28 -3.95 11.31 3.45
CA VAL A 28 -3.04 11.40 4.60
C VAL A 28 -3.80 11.16 5.90
N LEU A 29 -4.99 11.77 6.08
CA LEU A 29 -5.82 11.53 7.26
C LEU A 29 -6.24 10.06 7.39
N GLN A 30 -6.66 9.44 6.28
CA GLN A 30 -6.99 8.01 6.25
C GLN A 30 -5.76 7.15 6.58
N PHE A 31 -4.60 7.48 6.03
CA PHE A 31 -3.35 6.78 6.32
C PHE A 31 -2.98 6.87 7.80
N ARG A 32 -3.19 8.03 8.43
CA ARG A 32 -2.98 8.20 9.88
C ARG A 32 -3.90 7.31 10.70
N ASN A 33 -5.20 7.31 10.38
CA ASN A 33 -6.18 6.47 11.08
C ASN A 33 -5.85 4.98 10.93
N THR A 34 -5.56 4.54 9.71
CA THR A 34 -5.15 3.16 9.46
C THR A 34 -3.81 2.85 10.12
N HIS A 35 -2.86 3.80 10.17
CA HIS A 35 -1.59 3.61 10.86
C HIS A 35 -1.76 3.40 12.38
N VAL A 36 -2.67 4.14 13.01
CA VAL A 36 -3.01 3.96 14.43
C VAL A 36 -3.61 2.56 14.66
N PHE A 37 -4.54 2.14 13.81
CA PHE A 37 -5.09 0.78 13.88
C PHE A 37 -4.00 -0.30 13.73
N ILE A 38 -3.05 -0.10 12.83
CA ILE A 38 -1.93 -1.03 12.62
C ILE A 38 -1.02 -1.09 13.82
N LYS A 39 -0.73 0.05 14.45
CA LYS A 39 0.02 0.09 15.72
C LYS A 39 -0.69 -0.71 16.80
N PHE A 40 -2.00 -0.57 16.89
CA PHE A 40 -2.80 -1.33 17.84
C PHE A 40 -2.73 -2.85 17.59
N ILE A 41 -2.92 -3.29 16.35
CA ILE A 41 -2.77 -4.72 15.99
C ILE A 41 -1.34 -5.20 16.22
N GLY A 42 -0.35 -4.40 15.86
CA GLY A 42 1.07 -4.71 16.09
C GLY A 42 1.38 -4.92 17.57
N ALA A 43 0.85 -4.07 18.44
CA ALA A 43 1.01 -4.21 19.89
C ALA A 43 0.36 -5.49 20.44
N ILE A 44 -0.82 -5.88 19.93
CA ILE A 44 -1.44 -7.16 20.30
C ILE A 44 -0.56 -8.34 19.86
N LEU A 45 -0.05 -8.30 18.63
CA LEU A 45 0.79 -9.37 18.10
C LEU A 45 2.12 -9.50 18.86
N GLU A 46 2.69 -8.37 19.27
CA GLU A 46 3.90 -8.34 20.11
C GLU A 46 3.63 -8.88 21.50
N GLU A 47 2.58 -8.41 22.17
CA GLU A 47 2.22 -8.81 23.54
C GLU A 47 1.92 -10.31 23.65
N PHE A 48 1.09 -10.85 22.75
CA PHE A 48 0.60 -12.23 22.87
C PHE A 48 1.44 -13.26 22.11
N TYR A 49 2.19 -12.83 21.09
CA TYR A 49 2.90 -13.74 20.19
C TYR A 49 4.39 -13.39 19.99
N GLY A 50 4.88 -12.30 20.58
CA GLY A 50 6.27 -11.84 20.41
C GLY A 50 6.59 -11.41 18.96
N VAL A 51 5.58 -11.11 18.15
CA VAL A 51 5.76 -10.73 16.73
C VAL A 51 5.77 -9.22 16.59
N ASN A 52 6.95 -8.63 16.37
CA ASN A 52 7.06 -7.20 16.05
C ASN A 52 6.79 -6.95 14.56
N LEU A 53 5.53 -6.72 14.22
CA LEU A 53 5.06 -6.47 12.85
C LEU A 53 5.62 -5.15 12.26
N ILE A 54 5.90 -4.15 13.10
CA ILE A 54 6.34 -2.82 12.63
C ILE A 54 7.82 -2.83 12.24
N GLU A 55 8.66 -3.57 12.97
CA GLU A 55 10.08 -3.69 12.67
C GLU A 55 10.37 -4.76 11.63
N ASN A 56 9.63 -5.88 11.65
CA ASN A 56 9.90 -7.04 10.81
C ASN A 56 8.98 -7.15 9.58
N GLY A 57 8.02 -6.23 9.42
CA GLY A 57 7.04 -6.24 8.35
C GLY A 57 7.17 -5.05 7.41
N SER A 58 6.79 -5.26 6.15
CA SER A 58 6.69 -4.21 5.14
C SER A 58 5.26 -3.70 5.01
N VAL A 59 5.05 -2.41 5.29
CA VAL A 59 3.75 -1.75 5.08
C VAL A 59 3.73 -1.09 3.70
N ARG A 60 2.68 -1.38 2.93
CA ARG A 60 2.48 -0.90 1.56
C ARG A 60 1.09 -0.28 1.44
N TYR A 61 1.02 0.97 0.98
CA TYR A 61 -0.26 1.66 0.80
C TYR A 61 -0.64 1.60 -0.67
N ILE A 62 -1.82 1.07 -0.99
CA ILE A 62 -2.36 0.96 -2.34
C ILE A 62 -3.61 1.83 -2.43
N LEU A 63 -3.55 2.85 -3.28
CA LEU A 63 -4.62 3.78 -3.53
C LEU A 63 -5.26 3.48 -4.89
N PHE A 64 -6.53 3.06 -4.88
CA PHE A 64 -7.29 2.74 -6.08
C PHE A 64 -8.05 3.97 -6.61
N ASP A 65 -7.85 4.34 -7.88
CA ASP A 65 -8.61 5.39 -8.55
C ASP A 65 -9.94 4.85 -9.13
N LYS A 66 -11.08 5.46 -8.74
CA LYS A 66 -12.42 5.08 -9.22
C LYS A 66 -12.75 5.52 -10.65
N GLN A 67 -12.05 6.49 -11.27
CA GLN A 67 -12.42 6.99 -12.61
C GLN A 67 -11.22 7.42 -13.47
N GLN A 68 -10.45 6.45 -13.97
CA GLN A 68 -10.07 6.51 -15.38
C GLN A 68 -11.14 5.74 -16.16
N SER A 69 -12.02 6.46 -16.88
CA SER A 69 -12.72 5.83 -18.00
C SER A 69 -11.65 5.23 -18.89
N ASN A 70 -11.62 3.89 -19.05
CA ASN A 70 -10.80 3.13 -19.99
C ASN A 70 -10.28 3.95 -21.18
N ARG A 71 -9.23 4.76 -20.96
CA ARG A 71 -8.35 5.24 -22.02
C ARG A 71 -7.23 4.23 -22.08
N TYR A 72 -7.62 2.97 -22.30
CA TYR A 72 -6.78 2.05 -23.03
C TYR A 72 -6.66 2.64 -24.44
N ASN A 73 -5.77 3.62 -24.57
CA ASN A 73 -5.16 3.88 -25.86
C ASN A 73 -4.55 2.55 -26.30
N ASN A 74 -4.88 2.13 -27.52
CA ASN A 74 -4.32 0.97 -28.21
C ASN A 74 -2.82 1.19 -28.50
N THR A 75 -2.03 1.41 -27.45
CA THR A 75 -0.58 1.54 -27.51
C THR A 75 -0.04 0.49 -26.56
N THR A 76 0.22 -0.67 -27.14
CA THR A 76 1.25 -1.65 -26.75
C THR A 76 1.34 -1.92 -25.25
N LEU A 77 0.94 -3.14 -24.83
CA LEU A 77 1.27 -3.74 -23.53
C LEU A 77 2.78 -3.57 -23.20
N LYS A 78 3.14 -2.44 -22.62
CA LYS A 78 4.28 -2.31 -21.75
C LYS A 78 3.63 -2.09 -20.40
N ASN A 79 3.56 -3.15 -19.59
CA ASN A 79 3.17 -3.07 -18.19
C ASN A 79 4.05 -1.96 -17.57
N PRO A 80 3.53 -0.74 -17.34
CA PRO A 80 4.34 0.28 -16.73
C PRO A 80 4.60 -0.22 -15.33
N LYS A 81 5.86 -0.35 -14.95
CA LYS A 81 6.22 -0.67 -13.57
C LYS A 81 5.57 0.41 -12.69
N ILE A 82 4.61 0.01 -11.84
CA ILE A 82 3.98 0.94 -10.89
C ILE A 82 5.04 1.25 -9.85
N GLU A 83 5.62 2.44 -9.94
CA GLU A 83 6.57 2.94 -8.96
C GLU A 83 5.81 3.59 -7.80
N PRO A 84 6.18 3.29 -6.54
CA PRO A 84 5.56 3.94 -5.39
C PRO A 84 6.03 5.38 -5.26
N GLU A 85 5.12 6.27 -4.86
CA GLU A 85 5.47 7.62 -4.42
C GLU A 85 5.75 7.62 -2.91
N PRO A 86 6.90 8.17 -2.45
CA PRO A 86 7.17 8.36 -1.03
C PRO A 86 6.40 9.57 -0.51
N ILE A 87 5.55 9.35 0.50
CA ILE A 87 4.82 10.41 1.19
C ILE A 87 5.31 10.48 2.63
N VAL A 88 5.79 11.63 3.08
CA VAL A 88 6.29 11.82 4.44
C VAL A 88 5.18 12.38 5.33
N SER A 89 4.87 11.70 6.44
CA SER A 89 3.95 12.18 7.46
C SER A 89 4.36 11.67 8.84
N ASP A 90 4.30 12.51 9.87
CA ASP A 90 4.67 12.19 11.26
C ASP A 90 6.06 11.52 11.37
N ASN A 91 7.07 12.06 10.65
CA ASN A 91 8.44 11.53 10.52
C ASN A 91 8.56 10.11 9.96
N LYS A 92 7.52 9.60 9.30
CA LYS A 92 7.55 8.32 8.59
C LYS A 92 7.33 8.53 7.09
N THR A 93 8.07 7.76 6.30
CA THR A 93 7.89 7.70 4.85
C THR A 93 6.97 6.53 4.52
N PHE A 94 5.88 6.82 3.84
CA PHE A 94 4.89 5.87 3.35
C PHE A 94 5.11 5.64 1.85
N LEU A 95 5.22 4.38 1.43
CA LEU A 95 5.23 4.05 0.01
C LEU A 95 3.80 3.86 -0.50
N VAL A 96 3.38 4.75 -1.38
CA VAL A 96 2.02 4.82 -1.90
C VAL A 96 2.00 4.45 -3.37
N TYR A 97 1.34 3.33 -3.68
CA TYR A 97 1.08 2.83 -5.02
C TYR A 97 -0.26 3.38 -5.47
N LYS A 98 -0.28 4.26 -6.48
CA LYS A 98 -1.51 4.75 -7.08
C LYS A 98 -1.85 3.87 -8.27
N VAL A 99 -2.94 3.13 -8.18
CA VAL A 99 -3.31 2.08 -9.15
C VAL A 99 -4.76 2.22 -9.60
N HIS A 100 -5.06 1.74 -10.80
CA HIS A 100 -6.45 1.66 -11.29
C HIS A 100 -6.93 0.20 -11.31
N HIS A 101 -6.12 -0.66 -11.92
CA HIS A 101 -6.18 -2.11 -11.77
C HIS A 101 -4.98 -2.55 -10.96
N PHE A 102 -5.14 -3.65 -10.22
CA PHE A 102 -4.07 -4.25 -9.45
C PHE A 102 -4.11 -5.76 -9.68
N ASP A 103 -3.41 -6.20 -10.71
CA ASP A 103 -3.34 -7.61 -11.09
C ASP A 103 -2.33 -8.38 -10.24
N ALA A 104 -2.26 -9.70 -10.45
CA ALA A 104 -1.36 -10.57 -9.69
C ALA A 104 0.13 -10.23 -9.90
N TYR A 105 0.50 -9.75 -11.10
CA TYR A 105 1.88 -9.38 -11.41
C TYR A 105 2.26 -8.07 -10.71
N GLU A 106 1.37 -7.09 -10.72
CA GLU A 106 1.52 -5.81 -10.02
C GLU A 106 1.58 -6.01 -8.50
N PHE A 107 0.75 -6.91 -7.95
CA PHE A 107 0.82 -7.32 -6.56
C PHE A 107 2.20 -7.88 -6.20
N ILE A 108 2.70 -8.84 -6.98
CA ILE A 108 4.00 -9.45 -6.76
C ILE A 108 5.13 -8.41 -6.86
N ASN A 109 5.08 -7.51 -7.83
CA ASN A 109 6.09 -6.45 -7.97
C ASN A 109 6.09 -5.48 -6.80
N SER A 110 4.93 -5.16 -6.22
CA SER A 110 4.83 -4.28 -5.05
C SER A 110 5.52 -4.85 -3.79
N CYS A 111 5.69 -6.17 -3.74
CA CYS A 111 6.52 -6.82 -2.72
C CYS A 111 8.01 -6.57 -2.97
N TYR A 112 8.45 -6.59 -4.23
CA TYR A 112 9.87 -6.58 -4.60
C TYR A 112 10.47 -5.23 -4.97
N ALA A 113 9.66 -4.16 -5.06
CA ALA A 113 10.11 -2.83 -5.51
C ALA A 113 11.08 -2.08 -4.54
N GLN A 114 11.75 -2.77 -3.62
CA GLN A 114 12.72 -2.20 -2.68
C GLN A 114 14.02 -3.02 -2.60
N ARG A 115 14.71 -3.20 -3.73
CA ARG A 115 16.15 -3.43 -3.75
C ARG A 115 16.85 -2.34 -4.53
#